data_AF-A0A345VFF0-F1
#
_entry.id   AF-A0A345VFF0-F1
#
_cell.length_a   1.000
_cell.length_b   1.000
_cell.length_c   1.000
_cell.angle_alpha   90.00
_cell.angle_beta   90.00
_cell.angle_gamma   90.00
#
_symmetry.space_group_name_H-M   'P 1'
#
loop_
_entity.id
_entity.type
_entity.pdbx_description
1 polymer ?
#
loop_
_entity_poly.entity_id
_entity_poly.type
_entity_poly.pdbx_seq_one_letter_code
_entity_poly.pdbx_strand_id
1 'polypeptide(L)'
;MTAARIVTRAVAIAAVSITVLAGLGQTAFAQTAAPPPGAPTTSPAIASPTPTPTPAVAPSRTAAGTSTPKPTASPARTATPAPTPAPTPAPTPSPTPPSAGASPAAAQSAGASAKAAPAPAAAEAAIRVPGAIGIEYERLGGADGAAGPATAAQQCGLPDGGCLQAFKNGSIVWSDATGAHLLSGGVLNAWRNAGGVRSYLAYPVADASCGGEPRVCRQAFQGGVLYNVIGTGTYPVRGAIRAAYDAQGGLKGYLGYPLGAEKCGLPGGACTQKFQRGVVYFAPGAGTFPVWGAINARYVALGGSGGYLGYPTGAEKCGLRGGGCSQAFQRGRIYYAAGAGTQAVWGGLGQFYAARKAQDGALGYPVTAEACDRSGYCSQSFQYGRLQWFPGTGVRYRLTSAAYCPALNSGAVKYRTAGAPRVSFAIADEYRDTGVTFITCVRRTDGSYAKEWGALGHAGESGFAAPGVATGPTWQAFSPTGSFTVTQAFGLGNPGTALPYRTLNPYSRWGGRLNANYNKYFESSADVFPDENMWYFATRPSHDYRQGVVINYNRPPDAPITMNAGFAIFLHGNNLPTWGCISLNDGDLLQYLRTAHSGDRFVMGVAYDIFN
;
A
#
# COMPACT_ATOMS: atom_id res chain seq x y z
N MET A 1 11.48 41.72 -57.66
CA MET A 1 10.23 41.05 -58.03
C MET A 1 9.64 40.41 -56.77
N THR A 2 8.56 41.03 -56.25
CA THR A 2 7.36 40.42 -55.62
C THR A 2 7.51 39.07 -54.87
N ALA A 3 7.00 38.81 -53.66
CA ALA A 3 6.43 39.56 -52.53
C ALA A 3 6.28 38.55 -51.36
N ALA A 4 6.37 39.02 -50.12
CA ALA A 4 6.24 38.25 -48.88
C ALA A 4 4.78 37.87 -48.54
N ARG A 5 4.60 36.83 -47.70
CA ARG A 5 3.66 36.85 -46.54
C ARG A 5 3.84 35.66 -45.58
N ILE A 6 4.18 36.03 -44.35
CA ILE A 6 3.99 35.33 -43.07
C ILE A 6 2.51 35.51 -42.65
N VAL A 7 1.94 34.60 -41.84
CA VAL A 7 1.19 34.88 -40.58
C VAL A 7 0.43 33.64 -40.02
N THR A 8 0.69 33.44 -38.73
CA THR A 8 0.10 32.60 -37.67
C THR A 8 -1.39 32.89 -37.35
N ARG A 9 -2.17 31.88 -36.91
CA ARG A 9 -3.33 31.99 -35.97
C ARG A 9 -3.50 30.63 -35.24
N ALA A 10 -3.43 30.51 -33.92
CA ALA A 10 -4.22 31.04 -32.79
C ALA A 10 -5.50 30.23 -32.47
N VAL A 11 -5.60 29.90 -31.17
CA VAL A 11 -6.57 29.07 -30.43
C VAL A 11 -7.96 29.72 -30.35
N ALA A 12 -9.04 28.93 -30.34
CA ALA A 12 -10.29 29.26 -29.62
C ALA A 12 -11.14 28.02 -29.29
N ILE A 13 -11.68 28.07 -28.08
CA ILE A 13 -12.56 27.15 -27.36
C ILE A 13 -14.00 27.26 -27.89
N ALA A 14 -14.77 26.16 -27.92
CA ALA A 14 -16.23 26.20 -28.09
C ALA A 14 -16.94 25.33 -27.05
N ALA A 15 -17.75 26.00 -26.22
CA ALA A 15 -18.77 25.42 -25.35
C ALA A 15 -20.03 25.13 -26.18
N VAL A 16 -20.70 24.00 -25.91
CA VAL A 16 -21.99 23.65 -26.53
C VAL A 16 -23.12 23.90 -25.55
N SER A 17 -24.02 24.81 -25.93
CA SER A 17 -25.29 25.09 -25.25
C SER A 17 -26.43 24.31 -25.90
N ILE A 18 -27.36 23.86 -25.05
CA ILE A 18 -28.60 23.17 -25.39
C ILE A 18 -29.62 24.19 -25.90
N THR A 19 -30.33 23.88 -26.99
CA THR A 19 -31.58 24.56 -27.36
C THR A 19 -32.59 23.55 -27.86
N VAL A 20 -33.76 23.58 -27.22
CA VAL A 20 -34.98 22.82 -27.52
C VAL A 20 -35.73 23.50 -28.67
N LEU A 21 -36.26 22.73 -29.61
CA LEU A 21 -37.41 23.13 -30.42
C LEU A 21 -38.37 21.95 -30.62
N ALA A 22 -39.65 22.27 -30.56
CA ALA A 22 -40.80 21.39 -30.47
C ALA A 22 -41.57 21.25 -31.81
N GLY A 23 -42.40 20.21 -31.88
CA GLY A 23 -43.55 20.04 -32.78
C GLY A 23 -43.45 18.79 -33.68
N LEU A 24 -44.48 17.98 -33.96
CA LEU A 24 -45.92 17.94 -33.63
C LEU A 24 -46.48 16.59 -34.21
N GLY A 25 -47.58 16.07 -33.64
CA GLY A 25 -48.44 15.00 -34.21
C GLY A 25 -48.60 13.75 -33.31
N GLN A 26 -49.54 13.71 -32.35
CA GLN A 26 -50.94 13.25 -32.43
C GLN A 26 -51.10 11.85 -33.05
N THR A 27 -51.52 10.83 -32.29
CA THR A 27 -52.93 10.40 -32.16
C THR A 27 -53.33 9.94 -30.75
N ALA A 28 -54.64 10.06 -30.47
CA ALA A 28 -55.32 9.96 -29.19
C ALA A 28 -55.87 8.55 -28.87
N PHE A 29 -56.19 8.27 -27.60
CA PHE A 29 -57.49 7.72 -27.17
C PHE A 29 -57.75 7.90 -25.65
N ALA A 30 -58.82 8.66 -25.36
CA ALA A 30 -59.82 8.64 -24.27
C ALA A 30 -59.44 8.53 -22.77
N GLN A 31 -59.73 9.64 -22.06
CA GLN A 31 -60.04 9.73 -20.62
C GLN A 31 -61.55 9.55 -20.35
N THR A 32 -61.92 9.11 -19.14
CA THR A 32 -63.25 9.34 -18.56
C THR A 32 -63.13 10.08 -17.23
N ALA A 33 -64.08 11.00 -17.02
CA ALA A 33 -64.09 12.06 -16.02
C ALA A 33 -64.94 11.72 -14.77
N ALA A 34 -64.74 12.49 -13.70
CA ALA A 34 -65.56 12.55 -12.47
C ALA A 34 -66.84 13.40 -12.62
N PRO A 35 -67.76 13.36 -11.63
CA PRO A 35 -68.22 14.62 -11.00
C PRO A 35 -68.56 14.54 -9.47
N PRO A 36 -68.64 15.69 -8.73
CA PRO A 36 -69.15 15.84 -7.35
C PRO A 36 -70.44 16.73 -7.31
N PRO A 37 -70.91 17.44 -6.24
CA PRO A 37 -70.65 17.45 -4.76
C PRO A 37 -71.92 17.56 -3.85
N GLY A 38 -71.75 17.66 -2.52
CA GLY A 38 -72.79 18.20 -1.60
C GLY A 38 -72.34 18.34 -0.12
N ALA A 39 -72.26 19.58 0.39
CA ALA A 39 -72.08 19.93 1.82
C ALA A 39 -73.46 20.15 2.51
N PRO A 40 -73.56 20.30 3.85
CA PRO A 40 -73.47 21.67 4.41
C PRO A 40 -72.96 21.84 5.87
N THR A 41 -72.35 23.02 6.09
CA THR A 41 -72.52 24.01 7.19
C THR A 41 -72.12 23.81 8.67
N THR A 42 -71.44 24.88 9.15
CA THR A 42 -71.51 25.61 10.45
C THR A 42 -70.68 25.15 11.67
N SER A 43 -69.61 25.91 11.93
CA SER A 43 -69.18 26.40 13.26
C SER A 43 -69.89 27.76 13.53
N PRO A 44 -69.86 28.42 14.73
CA PRO A 44 -68.74 28.49 15.70
C PRO A 44 -69.13 28.66 17.20
N ALA A 45 -68.14 28.60 18.11
CA ALA A 45 -67.99 29.49 19.29
C ALA A 45 -66.86 29.00 20.23
N ILE A 46 -65.78 29.77 20.44
CA ILE A 46 -65.51 30.74 21.53
C ILE A 46 -64.49 30.21 22.57
N ALA A 47 -63.47 31.05 22.75
CA ALA A 47 -62.40 31.18 23.73
C ALA A 47 -62.50 30.52 25.12
N SER A 48 -61.32 30.17 25.67
CA SER A 48 -60.93 30.52 27.06
C SER A 48 -59.43 30.28 27.35
N PRO A 49 -58.87 30.87 28.44
CA PRO A 49 -57.49 31.38 28.49
C PRO A 49 -56.50 30.57 29.37
N THR A 50 -55.27 31.08 29.41
CA THR A 50 -54.08 30.78 30.24
C THR A 50 -54.38 30.54 31.74
N PRO A 51 -53.52 29.83 32.51
CA PRO A 51 -52.46 30.54 33.25
C PRO A 51 -51.11 29.80 33.45
N THR A 52 -50.16 30.59 33.95
CA THR A 52 -48.73 30.40 34.30
C THR A 52 -48.61 29.82 35.76
N PRO A 53 -47.45 29.81 36.48
CA PRO A 53 -46.55 28.65 36.59
C PRO A 53 -46.08 28.29 38.05
N THR A 54 -45.22 27.26 38.16
CA THR A 54 -44.08 26.99 39.12
C THR A 54 -44.32 27.12 40.65
N PRO A 55 -43.69 26.26 41.51
CA PRO A 55 -42.35 26.56 42.01
C PRO A 55 -41.39 25.36 42.12
N ALA A 56 -40.11 25.72 42.20
CA ALA A 56 -38.91 24.92 42.35
C ALA A 56 -38.81 24.15 43.68
N VAL A 57 -37.78 23.31 43.83
CA VAL A 57 -36.75 23.39 44.91
C VAL A 57 -35.76 22.21 44.79
N ALA A 58 -34.48 22.52 45.03
CA ALA A 58 -33.30 21.64 45.15
C ALA A 58 -33.35 20.81 46.47
N PRO A 59 -32.28 20.27 47.11
CA PRO A 59 -30.85 20.16 46.76
C PRO A 59 -30.17 18.82 47.18
N SER A 60 -28.82 18.76 47.06
CA SER A 60 -27.89 18.07 48.01
C SER A 60 -27.87 16.52 47.99
N ARG A 61 -26.84 15.75 48.35
CA ARG A 61 -25.53 15.95 49.01
C ARG A 61 -24.74 14.61 48.97
N THR A 62 -23.41 14.73 48.99
CA THR A 62 -22.40 13.91 49.74
C THR A 62 -22.05 12.44 49.40
N ALA A 63 -20.76 12.31 49.07
CA ALA A 63 -19.75 11.26 49.20
C ALA A 63 -19.92 10.04 50.14
N ALA A 64 -19.37 8.90 49.67
CA ALA A 64 -18.46 7.95 50.34
C ALA A 64 -18.11 6.85 49.29
N GLY A 65 -16.90 6.34 49.07
CA GLY A 65 -15.67 6.33 49.84
C GLY A 65 -15.39 4.94 50.42
N THR A 66 -14.95 3.96 49.62
CA THR A 66 -14.31 2.73 50.16
C THR A 66 -13.37 2.01 49.17
N SER A 67 -12.08 2.05 49.55
CA SER A 67 -11.03 1.02 49.50
C SER A 67 -10.79 0.18 48.23
N THR A 68 -9.62 0.44 47.65
CA THR A 68 -8.86 -0.40 46.71
C THR A 68 -8.25 -1.63 47.40
N PRO A 69 -8.19 -2.79 46.73
CA PRO A 69 -7.15 -3.78 46.96
C PRO A 69 -6.05 -3.70 45.88
N LYS A 70 -4.81 -3.71 46.34
CA LYS A 70 -3.54 -3.83 45.59
C LYS A 70 -3.51 -5.09 44.70
N PRO A 71 -3.05 -5.02 43.43
CA PRO A 71 -2.97 -6.19 42.57
C PRO A 71 -1.78 -7.10 42.93
N THR A 72 -2.07 -8.39 43.04
CA THR A 72 -1.12 -9.51 43.11
C THR A 72 -0.39 -9.63 41.77
N ALA A 73 0.93 -9.85 41.82
CA ALA A 73 1.79 -10.02 40.65
C ALA A 73 1.35 -11.20 39.77
N SER A 74 1.27 -10.95 38.46
CA SER A 74 1.03 -11.97 37.43
C SER A 74 2.32 -12.77 37.14
N PRO A 75 2.28 -14.09 36.93
CA PRO A 75 3.46 -14.88 36.60
C PRO A 75 4.02 -14.48 35.23
N ALA A 76 5.34 -14.25 35.18
CA ALA A 76 6.07 -14.05 33.95
C ALA A 76 5.88 -15.26 33.01
N ARG A 77 5.46 -14.99 31.76
CA ARG A 77 5.41 -16.02 30.72
C ARG A 77 6.84 -16.44 30.36
N THR A 78 7.12 -17.71 30.59
CA THR A 78 8.29 -18.45 30.13
C THR A 78 8.52 -18.22 28.65
N ALA A 79 9.72 -17.76 28.29
CA ALA A 79 10.16 -17.66 26.90
C ALA A 79 10.29 -19.06 26.28
N THR A 80 9.69 -19.25 25.12
CA THR A 80 9.91 -20.43 24.26
C THR A 80 11.37 -20.45 23.79
N PRO A 81 12.11 -21.58 23.89
CA PRO A 81 13.49 -21.64 23.43
C PRO A 81 13.56 -21.54 21.89
N ALA A 82 14.49 -20.73 21.40
CA ALA A 82 14.86 -20.70 19.99
C ALA A 82 15.49 -22.05 19.57
N PRO A 83 15.27 -22.52 18.33
CA PRO A 83 15.85 -23.77 17.86
C PRO A 83 17.38 -23.66 17.73
N THR A 84 18.08 -24.61 18.35
CA THR A 84 19.53 -24.81 18.28
C THR A 84 19.99 -25.06 16.84
N PRO A 85 20.96 -24.31 16.29
CA PRO A 85 21.56 -24.63 15.01
C PRO A 85 22.49 -25.86 15.14
N ALA A 86 22.39 -26.78 14.18
CA ALA A 86 23.23 -27.97 14.06
C ALA A 86 24.73 -27.60 13.90
N PRO A 87 25.67 -28.40 14.44
CA PRO A 87 27.09 -28.09 14.40
C PRO A 87 27.65 -28.23 12.98
N THR A 88 28.39 -27.21 12.55
CA THR A 88 29.22 -27.25 11.34
C THR A 88 30.51 -28.01 11.66
N PRO A 89 30.96 -28.96 10.82
CA PRO A 89 32.22 -29.68 11.06
C PRO A 89 33.42 -28.74 10.95
N ALA A 90 34.31 -28.82 11.94
CA ALA A 90 35.55 -28.05 12.02
C ALA A 90 36.55 -28.50 10.93
N PRO A 91 37.34 -27.57 10.35
CA PRO A 91 38.39 -27.93 9.41
C PRO A 91 39.60 -28.58 10.12
N THR A 92 40.07 -29.68 9.54
CA THR A 92 41.32 -30.37 9.88
C THR A 92 42.53 -29.43 9.78
N PRO A 93 43.45 -29.39 10.76
CA PRO A 93 44.68 -28.62 10.64
C PRO A 93 45.65 -29.27 9.65
N SER A 94 46.20 -28.47 8.75
CA SER A 94 47.37 -28.83 7.94
C SER A 94 48.67 -28.72 8.79
N PRO A 95 49.66 -29.59 8.58
CA PRO A 95 50.81 -29.72 9.46
C PRO A 95 51.81 -28.56 9.35
N THR A 96 52.27 -28.12 10.52
CA THR A 96 53.39 -27.21 10.77
C THR A 96 54.72 -27.81 10.29
N PRO A 97 55.61 -27.04 9.62
CA PRO A 97 56.99 -27.45 9.39
C PRO A 97 57.83 -27.29 10.66
N PRO A 98 58.77 -28.19 10.99
CA PRO A 98 59.56 -28.08 12.22
C PRO A 98 60.62 -26.97 12.11
N SER A 99 60.70 -26.16 13.16
CA SER A 99 61.76 -25.20 13.42
C SER A 99 62.84 -25.81 14.32
N ALA A 100 64.09 -25.60 13.91
CA ALA A 100 65.31 -25.41 14.71
C ALA A 100 65.69 -26.42 15.81
N GLY A 101 66.81 -27.12 15.57
CA GLY A 101 67.74 -27.56 16.62
C GLY A 101 68.97 -26.64 16.63
N ALA A 102 69.35 -26.17 17.82
CA ALA A 102 70.40 -25.19 18.06
C ALA A 102 71.74 -25.81 18.50
N SER A 103 72.84 -25.20 18.03
CA SER A 103 74.16 -24.94 18.69
C SER A 103 75.08 -26.11 19.13
N PRO A 104 76.41 -25.91 19.37
CA PRO A 104 77.13 -24.63 19.53
C PRO A 104 78.50 -24.45 18.83
N ALA A 105 78.88 -23.17 18.73
CA ALA A 105 80.21 -22.51 18.83
C ALA A 105 81.53 -23.22 18.45
N ALA A 106 82.30 -22.56 17.58
CA ALA A 106 83.74 -22.34 17.78
C ALA A 106 84.23 -21.14 16.96
N ALA A 107 84.96 -20.23 17.61
CA ALA A 107 85.63 -19.08 17.02
C ALA A 107 86.98 -19.49 16.40
N GLN A 108 87.36 -18.89 15.27
CA GLN A 108 88.74 -18.46 14.97
C GLN A 108 88.84 -17.65 13.67
N SER A 109 89.92 -16.87 13.61
CA SER A 109 90.18 -15.66 12.82
C SER A 109 90.84 -15.88 11.45
N ALA A 110 90.73 -14.83 10.63
CA ALA A 110 91.69 -14.33 9.63
C ALA A 110 91.84 -15.05 8.28
N GLY A 111 91.92 -14.24 7.21
CA GLY A 111 92.48 -14.63 5.92
C GLY A 111 91.73 -14.09 4.71
N ALA A 112 92.16 -12.93 4.21
CA ALA A 112 91.75 -12.39 2.92
C ALA A 112 92.15 -13.30 1.76
N SER A 113 91.28 -13.45 0.75
CA SER A 113 91.65 -13.44 -0.67
C SER A 113 90.40 -13.43 -1.55
N ALA A 114 90.27 -12.37 -2.34
CA ALA A 114 89.28 -12.22 -3.38
C ALA A 114 89.49 -13.29 -4.47
N LYS A 115 88.43 -14.01 -4.82
CA LYS A 115 88.36 -14.79 -6.05
C LYS A 115 87.20 -14.25 -6.88
N ALA A 116 87.55 -13.70 -8.04
CA ALA A 116 86.63 -13.07 -8.97
C ALA A 116 85.46 -14.01 -9.33
N ALA A 117 84.25 -13.53 -9.09
CA ALA A 117 83.03 -14.09 -9.65
C ALA A 117 82.89 -13.62 -11.12
N PRO A 118 82.31 -14.46 -12.00
CA PRO A 118 82.21 -14.16 -13.43
C PRO A 118 81.32 -12.93 -13.66
N ALA A 119 81.68 -12.14 -14.68
CA ALA A 119 80.94 -10.96 -15.10
C ALA A 119 79.45 -11.30 -15.34
N PRO A 120 78.50 -10.53 -14.78
CA PRO A 120 77.11 -10.69 -15.17
C PRO A 120 76.97 -10.29 -16.65
N ALA A 121 76.23 -11.12 -17.37
CA ALA A 121 75.76 -10.88 -18.72
C ALA A 121 75.26 -9.44 -18.88
N ALA A 122 75.54 -8.84 -20.04
CA ALA A 122 75.07 -7.52 -20.42
C ALA A 122 73.59 -7.35 -20.03
N ALA A 123 73.33 -6.52 -19.04
CA ALA A 123 72.00 -6.09 -18.69
C ALA A 123 71.43 -5.39 -19.94
N GLU A 124 70.35 -5.94 -20.50
CA GLU A 124 69.49 -5.23 -21.44
C GLU A 124 69.28 -3.81 -20.89
N ALA A 125 69.61 -2.78 -21.68
CA ALA A 125 69.49 -1.40 -21.24
C ALA A 125 68.05 -1.15 -20.79
N ALA A 126 67.84 -0.98 -19.48
CA ALA A 126 66.51 -0.87 -18.89
C ALA A 126 65.75 0.30 -19.53
N ILE A 127 64.55 0.02 -20.06
CA ILE A 127 63.70 1.04 -20.68
C ILE A 127 63.38 2.10 -19.62
N ARG A 128 63.71 3.37 -19.92
CA ARG A 128 63.52 4.48 -18.98
C ARG A 128 62.04 4.70 -18.68
N VAL A 129 61.71 4.89 -17.40
CA VAL A 129 60.35 5.19 -16.90
C VAL A 129 60.37 6.55 -16.18
N PRO A 130 60.19 7.67 -16.89
CA PRO A 130 60.39 9.00 -16.31
C PRO A 130 59.14 9.62 -15.69
N GLY A 131 59.33 10.72 -14.95
CA GLY A 131 58.27 11.61 -14.51
C GLY A 131 57.24 10.95 -13.59
N ALA A 132 55.99 11.41 -13.66
CA ALA A 132 54.91 10.94 -12.80
C ALA A 132 54.56 9.45 -13.00
N ILE A 133 54.74 8.92 -14.22
CA ILE A 133 54.61 7.48 -14.48
C ILE A 133 55.70 6.69 -13.75
N GLY A 134 56.93 7.20 -13.73
CA GLY A 134 58.03 6.61 -12.95
C GLY A 134 57.77 6.60 -11.45
N ILE A 135 57.23 7.69 -10.89
CA ILE A 135 56.88 7.77 -9.47
C ILE A 135 55.86 6.70 -9.09
N GLU A 136 54.80 6.55 -9.90
CA GLU A 136 53.78 5.52 -9.68
C GLU A 136 54.33 4.11 -9.86
N TYR A 137 55.21 3.92 -10.85
CA TYR A 137 55.88 2.65 -11.10
C TYR A 137 56.69 2.17 -9.90
N GLU A 138 57.50 3.07 -9.30
CA GLU A 138 58.27 2.74 -8.10
C GLU A 138 57.37 2.49 -6.89
N ARG A 139 56.27 3.26 -6.73
CA ARG A 139 55.27 3.01 -5.69
C ARG A 139 54.65 1.61 -5.79
N LEU A 140 54.52 1.10 -7.00
CA LEU A 140 53.99 -0.24 -7.29
C LEU A 140 55.04 -1.36 -7.21
N GLY A 141 56.29 -1.04 -6.84
CA GLY A 141 57.39 -2.00 -6.63
C GLY A 141 58.30 -2.19 -7.85
N GLY A 142 58.26 -1.28 -8.83
CA GLY A 142 59.16 -1.31 -9.99
C GLY A 142 59.05 -2.60 -10.81
N ALA A 143 60.20 -3.14 -11.23
CA ALA A 143 60.28 -4.30 -12.13
C ALA A 143 59.71 -5.59 -11.54
N ASP A 144 59.83 -5.78 -10.22
CA ASP A 144 59.27 -6.92 -9.49
C ASP A 144 57.84 -6.67 -8.99
N GLY A 145 57.34 -5.46 -9.22
CA GLY A 145 56.06 -4.97 -8.76
C GLY A 145 54.86 -5.34 -9.63
N ALA A 146 53.72 -4.73 -9.32
CA ALA A 146 52.44 -5.04 -9.98
C ALA A 146 52.44 -4.78 -11.50
N ALA A 147 53.20 -3.80 -11.97
CA ALA A 147 53.31 -3.45 -13.39
C ALA A 147 54.31 -4.35 -14.15
N GLY A 148 55.34 -4.89 -13.49
CA GLY A 148 56.43 -5.65 -14.11
C GLY A 148 57.43 -4.75 -14.87
N PRO A 149 58.43 -5.31 -15.58
CA PRO A 149 59.37 -4.51 -16.36
C PRO A 149 58.67 -3.70 -17.47
N ALA A 150 59.16 -2.49 -17.75
CA ALA A 150 58.70 -1.68 -18.86
C ALA A 150 58.98 -2.39 -20.19
N THR A 151 58.03 -2.33 -21.13
CA THR A 151 58.11 -3.01 -22.43
C THR A 151 58.17 -2.04 -23.60
N ALA A 152 57.89 -0.76 -23.38
CA ALA A 152 58.01 0.31 -24.36
C ALA A 152 58.38 1.64 -23.70
N ALA A 153 58.95 2.55 -24.49
CA ALA A 153 59.20 3.92 -24.04
C ALA A 153 57.88 4.66 -23.76
N GLN A 154 57.92 5.64 -22.85
CA GLN A 154 56.78 6.49 -22.54
C GLN A 154 56.29 7.25 -23.80
N GLN A 155 55.00 7.16 -24.09
CA GLN A 155 54.33 7.89 -25.17
C GLN A 155 53.53 9.06 -24.58
N CYS A 156 53.91 10.28 -24.91
CA CYS A 156 53.22 11.51 -24.51
C CYS A 156 52.54 12.20 -25.70
N GLY A 157 51.76 13.25 -25.43
CA GLY A 157 50.95 13.94 -26.45
C GLY A 157 49.56 13.34 -26.63
N LEU A 158 49.08 12.60 -25.61
CA LEU A 158 47.68 12.20 -25.53
C LEU A 158 46.80 13.45 -25.25
N PRO A 159 45.47 13.38 -25.48
CA PRO A 159 44.56 14.47 -25.11
C PRO A 159 44.81 14.97 -23.68
N ASP A 160 44.62 16.27 -23.45
CA ASP A 160 44.89 16.93 -22.16
C ASP A 160 46.35 16.80 -21.67
N GLY A 161 47.30 16.61 -22.59
CA GLY A 161 48.73 16.59 -22.31
C GLY A 161 49.22 15.31 -21.62
N GLY A 162 48.40 14.26 -21.57
CA GLY A 162 48.76 13.04 -20.86
C GLY A 162 49.79 12.16 -21.57
N CYS A 163 50.23 11.15 -20.83
CA CYS A 163 51.20 10.16 -21.26
C CYS A 163 50.72 8.75 -20.89
N LEU A 164 51.17 7.74 -21.62
CA LEU A 164 51.11 6.35 -21.18
C LEU A 164 52.45 5.65 -21.36
N GLN A 165 52.69 4.62 -20.56
CA GLN A 165 53.79 3.69 -20.78
C GLN A 165 53.32 2.25 -20.60
N ALA A 166 53.80 1.37 -21.48
CA ALA A 166 53.47 -0.05 -21.44
C ALA A 166 54.49 -0.84 -20.61
N PHE A 167 53.98 -1.79 -19.84
CA PHE A 167 54.73 -2.69 -18.97
C PHE A 167 54.26 -4.13 -19.22
N LYS A 168 55.04 -5.10 -18.75
CA LYS A 168 54.75 -6.53 -18.94
C LYS A 168 53.35 -6.92 -18.47
N ASN A 169 52.89 -6.40 -17.32
CA ASN A 169 51.62 -6.77 -16.70
C ASN A 169 50.53 -5.70 -16.86
N GLY A 170 50.81 -4.59 -17.57
CA GLY A 170 49.83 -3.51 -17.68
C GLY A 170 50.30 -2.26 -18.42
N SER A 171 49.62 -1.15 -18.20
CA SER A 171 50.04 0.17 -18.66
C SER A 171 49.74 1.20 -17.59
N ILE A 172 50.71 2.05 -17.30
CA ILE A 172 50.49 3.20 -16.42
C ILE A 172 50.12 4.37 -17.33
N VAL A 173 48.96 4.97 -17.06
CA VAL A 173 48.40 6.09 -17.81
C VAL A 173 48.35 7.30 -16.87
N TRP A 174 48.81 8.45 -17.34
CA TRP A 174 48.91 9.68 -16.56
C TRP A 174 48.31 10.87 -17.31
N SER A 175 47.65 11.75 -16.56
CA SER A 175 47.38 13.13 -16.94
C SER A 175 47.62 14.03 -15.72
N ASP A 176 47.82 15.33 -15.96
CA ASP A 176 47.96 16.31 -14.88
C ASP A 176 46.73 16.33 -13.96
N ALA A 177 45.53 16.21 -14.54
CA ALA A 177 44.27 16.26 -13.81
C ALA A 177 43.97 15.01 -12.97
N THR A 178 44.44 13.84 -13.39
CA THR A 178 44.05 12.56 -12.76
C THR A 178 45.18 11.87 -12.02
N GLY A 179 46.44 12.19 -12.29
CA GLY A 179 47.57 11.42 -11.80
C GLY A 179 47.81 10.14 -12.59
N ALA A 180 48.81 9.37 -12.16
CA ALA A 180 49.29 8.17 -12.83
C ALA A 180 48.64 6.94 -12.19
N HIS A 181 48.07 6.06 -13.01
CA HIS A 181 47.38 4.86 -12.54
C HIS A 181 47.70 3.65 -13.39
N LEU A 182 47.93 2.50 -12.75
CA LEU A 182 48.09 1.23 -13.42
C LEU A 182 46.74 0.68 -13.91
N LEU A 183 46.67 0.40 -15.21
CA LEU A 183 45.64 -0.43 -15.83
C LEU A 183 46.23 -1.82 -16.13
N SER A 184 45.55 -2.89 -15.75
CA SER A 184 46.02 -4.26 -15.99
C SER A 184 44.89 -5.22 -16.40
N GLY A 185 45.29 -6.35 -16.99
CA GLY A 185 44.39 -7.46 -17.35
C GLY A 185 43.14 -7.04 -18.11
N GLY A 186 41.98 -7.53 -17.65
CA GLY A 186 40.68 -7.26 -18.29
C GLY A 186 40.31 -5.77 -18.34
N VAL A 187 40.72 -4.99 -17.34
CA VAL A 187 40.46 -3.54 -17.30
C VAL A 187 41.22 -2.82 -18.41
N LEU A 188 42.51 -3.11 -18.54
CA LEU A 188 43.34 -2.54 -19.62
C LEU A 188 42.80 -2.91 -21.00
N ASN A 189 42.43 -4.19 -21.19
CA ASN A 189 41.88 -4.67 -22.46
C ASN A 189 40.56 -3.97 -22.80
N ALA A 190 39.64 -3.87 -21.84
CA ALA A 190 38.36 -3.19 -22.04
C ALA A 190 38.53 -1.69 -22.33
N TRP A 191 39.42 -1.01 -21.62
CA TRP A 191 39.72 0.41 -21.85
C TRP A 191 40.31 0.65 -23.23
N ARG A 192 41.28 -0.18 -23.67
CA ARG A 192 41.85 -0.11 -25.03
C ARG A 192 40.79 -0.36 -26.10
N ASN A 193 39.96 -1.40 -25.93
CA ASN A 193 38.89 -1.73 -26.87
C ASN A 193 37.84 -0.62 -26.99
N ALA A 194 37.64 0.17 -25.94
CA ALA A 194 36.76 1.34 -25.98
C ALA A 194 37.36 2.53 -26.74
N GLY A 195 38.66 2.51 -27.07
CA GLY A 195 39.38 3.63 -27.68
C GLY A 195 40.33 4.37 -26.72
N GLY A 196 40.57 3.82 -25.53
CA GLY A 196 41.49 4.36 -24.54
C GLY A 196 41.10 5.74 -24.05
N VAL A 197 42.08 6.65 -23.97
CA VAL A 197 41.90 8.03 -23.51
C VAL A 197 40.90 8.83 -24.36
N ARG A 198 40.72 8.47 -25.63
CA ARG A 198 39.77 9.13 -26.54
C ARG A 198 38.34 8.59 -26.41
N SER A 199 38.15 7.54 -25.60
CA SER A 199 36.84 6.94 -25.36
C SER A 199 36.03 7.72 -24.33
N TYR A 200 34.76 7.34 -24.19
CA TYR A 200 33.88 7.85 -23.13
C TYR A 200 34.38 7.55 -21.70
N LEU A 201 35.36 6.65 -21.51
CA LEU A 201 35.95 6.41 -20.19
C LEU A 201 37.01 7.47 -19.85
N ALA A 202 37.74 7.97 -20.86
CA ALA A 202 38.87 8.89 -20.72
C ALA A 202 39.95 8.37 -19.74
N TYR A 203 40.54 9.23 -18.89
CA TYR A 203 41.64 8.85 -17.99
C TYR A 203 41.14 8.09 -16.74
N PRO A 204 41.94 7.13 -16.22
CA PRO A 204 41.70 6.57 -14.88
C PRO A 204 41.86 7.65 -13.81
N VAL A 205 41.06 7.57 -12.74
CA VAL A 205 41.10 8.52 -11.61
C VAL A 205 41.39 7.83 -10.27
N ALA A 206 41.56 6.52 -10.30
CA ALA A 206 41.92 5.71 -9.14
C ALA A 206 42.51 4.37 -9.59
N ASP A 207 43.30 3.77 -8.71
CA ASP A 207 43.79 2.40 -8.91
C ASP A 207 42.67 1.37 -8.79
N ALA A 208 42.89 0.19 -9.38
CA ALA A 208 41.97 -0.91 -9.26
C ALA A 208 41.86 -1.40 -7.81
N SER A 209 40.63 -1.54 -7.33
CA SER A 209 40.32 -2.12 -6.01
C SER A 209 39.57 -3.43 -6.21
N CYS A 210 40.11 -4.52 -5.67
CA CYS A 210 39.58 -5.87 -5.88
C CYS A 210 39.08 -6.50 -4.57
N GLY A 211 37.97 -7.23 -4.63
CA GLY A 211 37.48 -8.02 -3.50
C GLY A 211 36.19 -8.79 -3.82
N GLY A 212 35.68 -9.51 -2.82
CA GLY A 212 34.46 -10.32 -2.92
C GLY A 212 34.66 -11.70 -3.54
N GLU A 213 33.57 -12.48 -3.56
CA GLU A 213 33.49 -13.80 -4.18
C GLU A 213 32.27 -13.86 -5.12
N PRO A 214 32.45 -14.04 -6.45
CA PRO A 214 33.73 -14.10 -7.15
C PRO A 214 34.51 -12.79 -7.01
N ARG A 215 35.84 -12.84 -7.15
CA ARG A 215 36.68 -11.64 -7.10
C ARG A 215 36.26 -10.65 -8.19
N VAL A 216 35.93 -9.42 -7.78
CA VAL A 216 35.62 -8.31 -8.69
C VAL A 216 36.62 -7.18 -8.47
N CYS A 217 37.31 -6.78 -9.54
CA CYS A 217 38.18 -5.61 -9.55
C CYS A 217 37.46 -4.42 -10.17
N ARG A 218 37.25 -3.35 -9.40
CA ARG A 218 36.69 -2.09 -9.89
C ARG A 218 37.80 -1.07 -10.13
N GLN A 219 37.75 -0.36 -11.24
CA GLN A 219 38.64 0.77 -11.50
C GLN A 219 37.84 1.97 -12.01
N ALA A 220 38.03 3.13 -11.37
CA ALA A 220 37.31 4.34 -11.69
C ALA A 220 38.04 5.14 -12.76
N PHE A 221 37.26 5.71 -13.67
CA PHE A 221 37.68 6.59 -14.74
C PHE A 221 36.83 7.86 -14.70
N GLN A 222 37.26 8.91 -15.41
CA GLN A 222 36.52 10.17 -15.48
C GLN A 222 35.07 9.95 -15.94
N GLY A 223 34.86 9.12 -16.96
CA GLY A 223 33.53 8.89 -17.54
C GLY A 223 32.76 7.67 -17.03
N GLY A 224 33.32 6.89 -16.09
CA GLY A 224 32.66 5.67 -15.61
C GLY A 224 33.52 4.78 -14.73
N VAL A 225 33.05 3.57 -14.47
CA VAL A 225 33.80 2.55 -13.71
C VAL A 225 33.82 1.27 -14.51
N LEU A 226 35.00 0.68 -14.70
CA LEU A 226 35.13 -0.68 -15.22
C LEU A 226 35.13 -1.66 -14.06
N TYR A 227 34.24 -2.66 -14.14
CA TYR A 227 34.17 -3.78 -13.21
C TYR A 227 34.64 -5.04 -13.94
N ASN A 228 35.82 -5.54 -13.59
CA ASN A 228 36.32 -6.83 -14.05
C ASN A 228 35.89 -7.93 -13.07
N VAL A 229 34.90 -8.71 -13.48
CA VAL A 229 34.41 -9.88 -12.77
C VAL A 229 35.23 -11.08 -13.23
N ILE A 230 36.09 -11.61 -12.35
CA ILE A 230 37.02 -12.66 -12.71
C ILE A 230 36.26 -13.91 -13.18
N GLY A 231 36.65 -14.42 -14.35
CA GLY A 231 36.00 -15.57 -15.01
C GLY A 231 34.72 -15.24 -15.78
N THR A 232 34.23 -13.99 -15.75
CA THR A 232 33.00 -13.59 -16.47
C THR A 232 33.28 -12.52 -17.53
N GLY A 233 33.91 -11.40 -17.16
CA GLY A 233 34.22 -10.32 -18.10
C GLY A 233 34.40 -8.96 -17.43
N THR A 234 34.76 -7.96 -18.24
CA THR A 234 34.90 -6.56 -17.78
C THR A 234 33.78 -5.70 -18.35
N TYR A 235 33.04 -5.02 -17.48
CA TYR A 235 31.83 -4.28 -17.85
C TYR A 235 31.89 -2.82 -17.39
N PRO A 236 31.61 -1.85 -18.28
CA PRO A 236 31.52 -0.43 -17.91
C PRO A 236 30.16 -0.13 -17.28
N VAL A 237 30.18 0.64 -16.19
CA VAL A 237 28.98 1.25 -15.57
C VAL A 237 29.19 2.75 -15.53
N ARG A 238 28.29 3.53 -16.15
CA ARG A 238 28.47 4.97 -16.38
C ARG A 238 27.20 5.79 -16.22
N GLY A 239 27.36 7.11 -16.24
CA GLY A 239 26.27 8.08 -16.31
C GLY A 239 25.18 7.89 -15.24
N ALA A 240 23.92 8.06 -15.65
CA ALA A 240 22.78 7.98 -14.74
C ALA A 240 22.59 6.57 -14.14
N ILE A 241 22.92 5.50 -14.89
CA ILE A 241 22.87 4.13 -14.40
C ILE A 241 23.90 3.92 -13.28
N ARG A 242 25.12 4.42 -13.45
CA ARG A 242 26.13 4.41 -12.38
C ARG A 242 25.64 5.14 -11.15
N ALA A 243 25.11 6.36 -11.31
CA ALA A 243 24.61 7.13 -10.18
C ALA A 243 23.52 6.36 -9.40
N ALA A 244 22.58 5.72 -10.09
CA ALA A 244 21.55 4.90 -9.47
C ALA A 244 22.12 3.63 -8.82
N TYR A 245 23.12 2.98 -9.42
CA TYR A 245 23.77 1.80 -8.86
C TYR A 245 24.59 2.13 -7.60
N ASP A 246 25.37 3.22 -7.63
CA ASP A 246 26.18 3.69 -6.51
C ASP A 246 25.29 4.11 -5.34
N ALA A 247 24.15 4.78 -5.60
CA ALA A 247 23.15 5.13 -4.59
C ALA A 247 22.53 3.92 -3.87
N GLN A 248 22.64 2.72 -4.45
CA GLN A 248 22.17 1.46 -3.86
C GLN A 248 23.30 0.67 -3.18
N GLY A 249 24.46 1.30 -2.97
CA GLY A 249 25.62 0.67 -2.33
C GLY A 249 26.58 -0.04 -3.29
N GLY A 250 26.38 0.11 -4.61
CA GLY A 250 27.25 -0.47 -5.63
C GLY A 250 27.45 -1.98 -5.45
N LEU A 251 28.71 -2.43 -5.45
CA LEU A 251 29.06 -3.86 -5.33
C LEU A 251 28.58 -4.50 -4.01
N LYS A 252 28.47 -3.71 -2.94
CA LYS A 252 27.99 -4.17 -1.62
C LYS A 252 26.46 -4.12 -1.53
N GLY A 253 25.81 -3.52 -2.52
CA GLY A 253 24.37 -3.32 -2.58
C GLY A 253 23.57 -4.54 -3.04
N TYR A 254 22.25 -4.36 -3.12
CA TYR A 254 21.32 -5.42 -3.52
C TYR A 254 21.54 -5.92 -4.95
N LEU A 255 22.01 -5.07 -5.86
CA LEU A 255 22.19 -5.42 -7.27
C LEU A 255 23.37 -6.37 -7.53
N GLY A 256 24.44 -6.29 -6.72
CA GLY A 256 25.69 -7.01 -6.96
C GLY A 256 26.45 -6.48 -8.18
N TYR A 257 27.34 -7.28 -8.76
CA TYR A 257 28.19 -6.87 -9.87
C TYR A 257 27.46 -6.81 -11.23
N PRO A 258 27.92 -5.99 -12.19
CA PRO A 258 27.34 -5.96 -13.54
C PRO A 258 27.62 -7.26 -14.30
N LEU A 259 26.65 -7.69 -15.11
CA LEU A 259 26.74 -8.89 -15.96
C LEU A 259 26.89 -8.56 -17.46
N GLY A 260 26.95 -7.28 -17.80
CA GLY A 260 27.00 -6.82 -19.18
C GLY A 260 27.13 -5.31 -19.25
N ALA A 261 27.51 -4.80 -20.42
CA ALA A 261 27.48 -3.37 -20.71
C ALA A 261 26.04 -2.84 -20.78
N GLU A 262 25.89 -1.55 -20.56
CA GLU A 262 24.66 -0.79 -20.81
C GLU A 262 24.17 -0.99 -22.26
N LYS A 263 22.89 -1.31 -22.42
CA LYS A 263 22.19 -1.42 -23.71
C LYS A 263 21.24 -0.25 -23.86
N CYS A 264 21.51 0.63 -24.83
CA CYS A 264 20.71 1.81 -25.15
C CYS A 264 19.96 1.66 -26.48
N GLY A 265 19.10 2.63 -26.79
CA GLY A 265 18.27 2.61 -27.99
C GLY A 265 17.01 1.77 -27.85
N LEU A 266 16.61 1.45 -26.61
CA LEU A 266 15.36 0.78 -26.33
C LEU A 266 14.17 1.72 -26.60
N PRO A 267 12.93 1.20 -26.76
CA PRO A 267 11.76 2.02 -27.01
C PRO A 267 11.65 3.20 -26.03
N GLY A 268 11.43 4.40 -26.58
CA GLY A 268 11.42 5.65 -25.81
C GLY A 268 12.81 6.23 -25.51
N GLY A 269 13.87 5.77 -26.17
CA GLY A 269 15.24 6.25 -25.94
C GLY A 269 15.86 5.74 -24.64
N ALA A 270 15.32 4.64 -24.10
CA ALA A 270 15.75 4.09 -22.82
C ALA A 270 17.05 3.29 -22.93
N CYS A 271 17.71 3.15 -21.79
CA CYS A 271 18.87 2.30 -21.59
C CYS A 271 18.64 1.34 -20.42
N THR A 272 19.31 0.19 -20.45
CA THR A 272 19.25 -0.78 -19.36
C THR A 272 20.60 -1.43 -19.13
N GLN A 273 20.87 -1.84 -17.90
CA GLN A 273 22.04 -2.63 -17.57
C GLN A 273 21.69 -3.73 -16.59
N LYS A 274 22.13 -4.96 -16.90
CA LYS A 274 21.91 -6.13 -16.06
C LYS A 274 23.01 -6.25 -15.01
N PHE A 275 22.59 -6.56 -13.79
CA PHE A 275 23.44 -6.86 -12.65
C PHE A 275 23.09 -8.25 -12.12
N GLN A 276 23.93 -8.78 -11.24
CA GLN A 276 23.81 -10.12 -10.69
C GLN A 276 22.39 -10.44 -10.18
N ARG A 277 21.74 -9.49 -9.50
CA ARG A 277 20.46 -9.71 -8.80
C ARG A 277 19.36 -8.73 -9.21
N GLY A 278 19.56 -8.00 -10.32
CA GLY A 278 18.58 -7.04 -10.79
C GLY A 278 19.00 -6.32 -12.06
N VAL A 279 18.22 -5.33 -12.42
CA VAL A 279 18.41 -4.55 -13.65
C VAL A 279 18.19 -3.09 -13.33
N VAL A 280 19.08 -2.23 -13.82
CA VAL A 280 18.89 -0.77 -13.75
C VAL A 280 18.35 -0.30 -15.07
N TYR A 281 17.25 0.46 -15.03
CA TYR A 281 16.62 1.06 -16.20
C TYR A 281 16.77 2.57 -16.12
N PHE A 282 17.22 3.17 -17.22
CA PHE A 282 17.11 4.60 -17.47
C PHE A 282 16.09 4.80 -18.58
N ALA A 283 15.07 5.63 -18.33
CA ALA A 283 14.11 6.01 -19.36
C ALA A 283 13.93 7.54 -19.33
N PRO A 284 14.05 8.23 -20.49
CA PRO A 284 13.80 9.66 -20.59
C PRO A 284 12.43 10.03 -20.01
N GLY A 285 12.38 11.08 -19.20
CA GLY A 285 11.17 11.55 -18.51
C GLY A 285 10.72 10.71 -17.31
N ALA A 286 11.06 9.42 -17.23
CA ALA A 286 10.75 8.59 -16.07
C ALA A 286 11.85 8.67 -14.99
N GLY A 287 13.13 8.63 -15.40
CA GLY A 287 14.28 8.62 -14.49
C GLY A 287 15.09 7.33 -14.58
N THR A 288 15.98 7.12 -13.61
CA THR A 288 16.83 5.92 -13.52
C THR A 288 16.49 5.13 -12.27
N PHE A 289 15.97 3.92 -12.44
CA PHE A 289 15.56 3.09 -11.31
C PHE A 289 16.04 1.64 -11.43
N PRO A 290 16.56 1.09 -10.33
CA PRO A 290 16.86 -0.32 -10.21
C PRO A 290 15.60 -1.12 -9.91
N VAL A 291 15.53 -2.36 -10.41
CA VAL A 291 14.52 -3.35 -10.08
C VAL A 291 15.26 -4.64 -9.71
N TRP A 292 15.06 -5.17 -8.50
CA TRP A 292 15.75 -6.37 -8.01
C TRP A 292 14.83 -7.34 -7.28
N GLY A 293 15.38 -8.49 -6.88
CA GLY A 293 14.72 -9.44 -5.98
C GLY A 293 13.38 -9.95 -6.50
N ALA A 294 12.42 -10.12 -5.58
CA ALA A 294 11.11 -10.69 -5.89
C ALA A 294 10.30 -9.80 -6.85
N ILE A 295 10.37 -8.46 -6.69
CA ILE A 295 9.73 -7.51 -7.60
C ILE A 295 10.29 -7.64 -9.01
N ASN A 296 11.61 -7.76 -9.18
CA ASN A 296 12.21 -7.99 -10.50
C ASN A 296 11.80 -9.32 -11.10
N ALA A 297 11.79 -10.40 -10.31
CA ALA A 297 11.35 -11.70 -10.79
C ALA A 297 9.91 -11.64 -11.35
N ARG A 298 8.99 -10.97 -10.63
CA ARG A 298 7.62 -10.76 -11.10
C ARG A 298 7.56 -9.84 -12.32
N TYR A 299 8.33 -8.75 -12.34
CA TYR A 299 8.39 -7.81 -13.45
C TYR A 299 8.87 -8.49 -14.74
N VAL A 300 9.93 -9.29 -14.67
CA VAL A 300 10.45 -10.07 -15.81
C VAL A 300 9.43 -11.09 -16.30
N ALA A 301 8.75 -11.81 -15.39
CA ALA A 301 7.70 -12.76 -15.75
C ALA A 301 6.51 -12.10 -16.48
N LEU A 302 6.32 -10.79 -16.30
CA LEU A 302 5.30 -9.98 -16.98
C LEU A 302 5.81 -9.32 -18.28
N GLY A 303 6.98 -9.73 -18.77
CA GLY A 303 7.59 -9.19 -19.99
C GLY A 303 8.51 -7.97 -19.77
N GLY A 304 8.78 -7.60 -18.52
CA GLY A 304 9.66 -6.49 -18.17
C GLY A 304 9.22 -5.16 -18.79
N SER A 305 10.19 -4.37 -19.27
CA SER A 305 9.93 -3.04 -19.84
C SER A 305 9.14 -3.06 -21.15
N GLY A 306 9.15 -4.18 -21.88
CA GLY A 306 8.30 -4.38 -23.06
C GLY A 306 6.88 -4.87 -22.72
N GLY A 307 6.63 -5.23 -21.46
CA GLY A 307 5.35 -5.77 -21.01
C GLY A 307 4.29 -4.73 -20.66
N TYR A 308 3.26 -5.14 -19.94
CA TYR A 308 2.11 -4.29 -19.57
C TYR A 308 2.43 -3.15 -18.62
N LEU A 309 3.49 -3.27 -17.81
CA LEU A 309 3.84 -2.26 -16.81
C LEU A 309 4.68 -1.10 -17.36
N GLY A 310 5.44 -1.34 -18.44
CA GLY A 310 6.42 -0.38 -18.97
C GLY A 310 7.63 -0.21 -18.04
N TYR A 311 8.36 0.89 -18.17
CA TYR A 311 9.55 1.18 -17.36
C TYR A 311 9.21 1.50 -15.89
N PRO A 312 10.13 1.25 -14.94
CA PRO A 312 9.98 1.74 -13.58
C PRO A 312 9.97 3.27 -13.54
N THR A 313 9.16 3.84 -12.65
CA THR A 313 9.01 5.30 -12.46
C THR A 313 9.37 5.75 -11.05
N GLY A 314 9.85 4.82 -10.22
CA GLY A 314 10.34 5.11 -8.88
C GLY A 314 11.17 3.96 -8.34
N ALA A 315 11.97 4.26 -7.31
CA ALA A 315 12.67 3.23 -6.54
C ALA A 315 11.67 2.35 -5.77
N GLU A 316 12.10 1.13 -5.44
CA GLU A 316 11.37 0.28 -4.51
C GLU A 316 11.23 0.97 -3.14
N LYS A 317 10.01 0.97 -2.60
CA LYS A 317 9.68 1.52 -1.28
C LYS A 317 9.21 0.39 -0.37
N CYS A 318 9.99 0.12 0.67
CA CYS A 318 9.70 -0.84 1.73
C CYS A 318 9.20 -0.16 3.01
N GLY A 319 8.72 -0.95 3.97
CA GLY A 319 8.13 -0.45 5.21
C GLY A 319 6.64 -0.16 5.09
N LEU A 320 5.98 -0.70 4.06
CA LEU A 320 4.52 -0.66 3.96
C LEU A 320 3.87 -1.55 5.04
N ARG A 321 2.56 -1.41 5.22
CA ARG A 321 1.74 -2.19 6.17
C ARG A 321 2.15 -3.67 6.19
N GLY A 322 2.41 -4.24 7.36
CA GLY A 322 2.81 -5.65 7.47
C GLY A 322 4.19 -5.98 6.88
N GLY A 323 5.08 -4.99 6.74
CA GLY A 323 6.45 -5.17 6.24
C GLY A 323 6.55 -5.28 4.72
N GLY A 324 5.54 -4.82 3.98
CA GLY A 324 5.52 -4.90 2.52
C GLY A 324 6.48 -3.92 1.84
N CYS A 325 6.77 -4.22 0.58
CA CYS A 325 7.50 -3.37 -0.35
C CYS A 325 6.69 -3.15 -1.62
N SER A 326 6.99 -2.10 -2.37
CA SER A 326 6.37 -1.90 -3.68
C SER A 326 7.15 -0.96 -4.57
N GLN A 327 6.97 -1.11 -5.87
CA GLN A 327 7.63 -0.29 -6.87
C GLN A 327 6.66 0.16 -7.96
N ALA A 328 6.73 1.44 -8.30
CA ALA A 328 5.91 2.05 -9.35
C ALA A 328 6.51 1.85 -10.73
N PHE A 329 5.64 1.63 -11.69
CA PHE A 329 5.93 1.54 -13.12
C PHE A 329 5.00 2.48 -13.89
N GLN A 330 5.29 2.73 -15.16
CA GLN A 330 4.53 3.67 -16.00
C GLN A 330 3.02 3.38 -16.00
N ARG A 331 2.63 2.11 -16.00
CA ARG A 331 1.22 1.69 -16.15
C ARG A 331 0.71 0.81 -14.99
N GLY A 332 1.42 0.76 -13.87
CA GLY A 332 0.99 -0.02 -12.73
C GLY A 332 1.99 -0.04 -11.59
N ARG A 333 1.78 -0.94 -10.63
CA ARG A 333 2.61 -1.07 -9.44
C ARG A 333 2.78 -2.54 -9.09
N ILE A 334 3.96 -2.93 -8.67
CA ILE A 334 4.20 -4.26 -8.11
C ILE A 334 4.33 -4.12 -6.59
N TYR A 335 3.63 -4.98 -5.86
CA TYR A 335 3.69 -5.10 -4.42
C TYR A 335 4.33 -6.43 -4.05
N TYR A 336 5.12 -6.43 -3.00
CA TYR A 336 5.58 -7.60 -2.27
C TYR A 336 5.11 -7.48 -0.82
N ALA A 337 4.54 -8.54 -0.26
CA ALA A 337 4.35 -8.64 1.18
C ALA A 337 4.43 -10.11 1.63
N ALA A 338 4.94 -10.34 2.84
CA ALA A 338 4.93 -11.66 3.44
C ALA A 338 3.49 -12.19 3.53
N GLY A 339 3.28 -13.45 3.15
CA GLY A 339 1.95 -14.08 3.08
C GLY A 339 1.11 -13.72 1.85
N ALA A 340 1.27 -12.54 1.25
CA ALA A 340 0.58 -12.16 0.01
C ALA A 340 1.38 -12.50 -1.26
N GLY A 341 2.70 -12.61 -1.14
CA GLY A 341 3.61 -12.84 -2.27
C GLY A 341 3.92 -11.56 -3.04
N THR A 342 4.34 -11.72 -4.30
CA THR A 342 4.67 -10.58 -5.18
C THR A 342 3.68 -10.48 -6.32
N GLN A 343 2.84 -9.46 -6.31
CA GLN A 343 1.78 -9.28 -7.31
C GLN A 343 1.76 -7.87 -7.87
N ALA A 344 1.39 -7.79 -9.14
CA ALA A 344 1.25 -6.54 -9.86
C ALA A 344 -0.23 -6.15 -9.92
N VAL A 345 -0.50 -4.85 -9.87
CA VAL A 345 -1.80 -4.24 -10.11
C VAL A 345 -1.63 -3.16 -11.18
N TRP A 346 -2.50 -3.14 -12.18
CA TRP A 346 -2.41 -2.21 -13.31
C TRP A 346 -3.80 -1.92 -13.90
N GLY A 347 -3.85 -1.04 -14.90
CA GLY A 347 -5.08 -0.74 -15.64
C GLY A 347 -6.21 -0.23 -14.74
N GLY A 348 -7.46 -0.50 -15.14
CA GLY A 348 -8.65 -0.03 -14.41
C GLY A 348 -8.75 -0.60 -12.99
N LEU A 349 -8.37 -1.87 -12.78
CA LEU A 349 -8.33 -2.47 -11.44
C LEU A 349 -7.30 -1.80 -10.55
N GLY A 350 -6.08 -1.58 -11.07
CA GLY A 350 -5.01 -0.91 -10.34
C GLY A 350 -5.32 0.54 -10.00
N GLN A 351 -5.94 1.28 -10.91
CA GLN A 351 -6.39 2.65 -10.66
C GLN A 351 -7.48 2.69 -9.58
N PHE A 352 -8.47 1.80 -9.66
CA PHE A 352 -9.52 1.70 -8.66
C PHE A 352 -8.97 1.36 -7.27
N TYR A 353 -8.04 0.40 -7.20
CA TYR A 353 -7.35 0.02 -5.97
C TYR A 353 -6.51 1.17 -5.40
N ALA A 354 -5.77 1.91 -6.24
CA ALA A 354 -4.96 3.05 -5.80
C ALA A 354 -5.81 4.20 -5.24
N ALA A 355 -6.94 4.52 -5.87
CA ALA A 355 -7.90 5.52 -5.38
C ALA A 355 -8.49 5.16 -4.01
N ARG A 356 -8.40 3.88 -3.64
CA ARG A 356 -8.92 3.26 -2.42
C ARG A 356 -7.84 2.97 -1.38
N LYS A 357 -6.82 3.84 -1.34
CA LYS A 357 -5.66 3.73 -0.43
C LYS A 357 -4.85 2.45 -0.59
N ALA A 358 -4.98 1.74 -1.72
CA ALA A 358 -4.19 0.57 -2.05
C ALA A 358 -4.08 -0.44 -0.89
N GLN A 359 -2.87 -0.84 -0.53
CA GLN A 359 -2.63 -1.86 0.50
C GLN A 359 -3.02 -1.39 1.91
N ASP A 360 -3.19 -0.09 2.11
CA ASP A 360 -3.63 0.49 3.37
C ASP A 360 -5.16 0.53 3.47
N GLY A 361 -5.86 0.35 2.34
CA GLY A 361 -7.31 0.19 2.26
C GLY A 361 -7.82 -1.15 2.79
N ALA A 362 -9.13 -1.34 2.70
CA ALA A 362 -9.85 -2.49 3.23
C ALA A 362 -9.54 -3.80 2.47
N LEU A 363 -9.15 -3.73 1.20
CA LEU A 363 -8.77 -4.91 0.41
C LEU A 363 -7.46 -5.55 0.88
N GLY A 364 -6.53 -4.73 1.37
CA GLY A 364 -5.15 -5.15 1.63
C GLY A 364 -4.37 -5.50 0.37
N TYR A 365 -3.29 -6.28 0.52
CA TYR A 365 -2.40 -6.59 -0.60
C TYR A 365 -3.06 -7.50 -1.66
N PRO A 366 -2.68 -7.37 -2.94
CA PRO A 366 -3.01 -8.36 -3.97
C PRO A 366 -2.36 -9.71 -3.64
N VAL A 367 -3.13 -10.80 -3.75
CA VAL A 367 -2.66 -12.17 -3.45
C VAL A 367 -2.60 -13.06 -4.69
N THR A 368 -3.30 -12.70 -5.77
CA THR A 368 -3.21 -13.40 -7.07
C THR A 368 -2.69 -12.47 -8.16
N ALA A 369 -2.25 -13.07 -9.26
CA ALA A 369 -2.16 -12.37 -10.53
C ALA A 369 -3.55 -11.87 -10.96
N GLU A 370 -3.60 -10.79 -11.73
CA GLU A 370 -4.78 -10.45 -12.53
C GLU A 370 -4.97 -11.51 -13.62
N ALA A 371 -6.19 -12.04 -13.73
CA ALA A 371 -6.57 -13.01 -14.74
C ALA A 371 -7.71 -12.45 -15.57
N CYS A 372 -7.52 -12.40 -16.89
CA CYS A 372 -8.51 -11.92 -17.85
C CYS A 372 -8.93 -13.04 -18.80
N ASP A 373 -10.20 -13.07 -19.17
CA ASP A 373 -10.71 -13.93 -20.24
C ASP A 373 -10.82 -13.19 -21.58
N ARG A 374 -11.26 -13.91 -22.63
CA ARG A 374 -11.39 -13.36 -23.98
C ARG A 374 -12.47 -12.29 -24.12
N SER A 375 -13.43 -12.22 -23.20
CA SER A 375 -14.46 -11.18 -23.21
C SER A 375 -13.93 -9.84 -22.70
N GLY A 376 -12.73 -9.82 -22.08
CA GLY A 376 -12.18 -8.66 -21.40
C GLY A 376 -12.64 -8.54 -19.95
N TYR A 377 -13.35 -9.53 -19.42
CA TYR A 377 -13.55 -9.64 -17.98
C TYR A 377 -12.24 -10.01 -17.29
N CYS A 378 -11.85 -9.23 -16.28
CA CYS A 378 -10.64 -9.46 -15.51
C CYS A 378 -10.96 -9.58 -14.02
N SER A 379 -10.21 -10.39 -13.28
CA SER A 379 -10.36 -10.49 -11.84
C SER A 379 -9.02 -10.63 -11.13
N GLN A 380 -8.94 -10.03 -9.95
CA GLN A 380 -7.79 -10.17 -9.06
C GLN A 380 -8.26 -10.27 -7.61
N SER A 381 -7.73 -11.25 -6.89
CA SER A 381 -8.00 -11.41 -5.46
C SER A 381 -6.97 -10.66 -4.62
N PHE A 382 -7.45 -10.13 -3.51
CA PHE A 382 -6.70 -9.41 -2.48
C PHE A 382 -6.88 -10.14 -1.14
N GLN A 383 -6.10 -9.75 -0.13
CA GLN A 383 -6.14 -10.38 1.19
C GLN A 383 -7.56 -10.50 1.77
N TYR A 384 -8.39 -9.47 1.56
CA TYR A 384 -9.71 -9.40 2.16
C TYR A 384 -10.84 -9.16 1.16
N GLY A 385 -10.62 -9.46 -0.12
CA GLY A 385 -11.66 -9.25 -1.12
C GLY A 385 -11.19 -9.51 -2.54
N ARG A 386 -11.99 -9.06 -3.49
CA ARG A 386 -11.74 -9.25 -4.92
C ARG A 386 -12.18 -8.02 -5.69
N LEU A 387 -11.38 -7.68 -6.70
CA LEU A 387 -11.78 -6.74 -7.74
C LEU A 387 -12.08 -7.51 -9.03
N GLN A 388 -13.11 -7.06 -9.73
CA GLN A 388 -13.53 -7.61 -11.02
C GLN A 388 -13.78 -6.46 -11.98
N TRP A 389 -13.18 -6.51 -13.16
CA TRP A 389 -13.43 -5.58 -14.25
C TRP A 389 -14.43 -6.20 -15.21
N PHE A 390 -15.49 -5.47 -15.50
CA PHE A 390 -16.48 -5.82 -16.51
C PHE A 390 -16.43 -4.78 -17.64
N PRO A 391 -16.24 -5.20 -18.91
CA PRO A 391 -16.33 -4.30 -20.04
C PRO A 391 -17.65 -3.51 -20.02
N GLY A 392 -17.57 -2.19 -20.23
CA GLY A 392 -18.73 -1.29 -20.29
C GLY A 392 -19.32 -0.87 -18.94
N THR A 393 -19.10 -1.62 -17.85
CA THR A 393 -19.65 -1.29 -16.51
C THR A 393 -18.59 -0.96 -15.46
N GLY A 394 -17.32 -1.31 -15.69
CA GLY A 394 -16.20 -0.92 -14.84
C GLY A 394 -15.90 -1.92 -13.73
N VAL A 395 -15.47 -1.42 -12.57
CA VAL A 395 -14.97 -2.26 -11.47
C VAL A 395 -16.08 -2.63 -10.50
N ARG A 396 -16.30 -3.93 -10.31
CA ARG A 396 -17.02 -4.48 -9.16
C ARG A 396 -16.05 -4.74 -8.00
N TYR A 397 -16.49 -4.31 -6.82
CA TYR A 397 -15.73 -4.35 -5.58
C TYR A 397 -16.49 -5.22 -4.57
N ARG A 398 -15.83 -6.28 -4.09
CA ARG A 398 -16.39 -7.12 -3.03
C ARG A 398 -15.36 -7.34 -1.93
N LEU A 399 -15.79 -7.16 -0.68
CA LEU A 399 -15.02 -7.48 0.50
C LEU A 399 -15.54 -8.76 1.14
N THR A 400 -14.63 -9.53 1.73
CA THR A 400 -15.02 -10.62 2.63
C THR A 400 -15.28 -10.06 4.02
N SER A 401 -16.06 -10.76 4.83
CA SER A 401 -16.32 -10.38 6.22
C SER A 401 -15.05 -10.28 7.09
N ALA A 402 -13.97 -10.94 6.66
CA ALA A 402 -12.65 -10.82 7.29
C ALA A 402 -12.02 -9.43 7.12
N ALA A 403 -12.51 -8.59 6.19
CA ALA A 403 -12.01 -7.24 5.95
C ALA A 403 -12.41 -6.23 7.04
N TYR A 404 -13.57 -6.42 7.68
CA TYR A 404 -14.26 -5.30 8.35
C TYR A 404 -13.50 -4.79 9.58
N CYS A 405 -13.04 -5.70 10.45
CA CYS A 405 -12.27 -5.29 11.62
C CYS A 405 -10.84 -4.82 11.28
N PRO A 406 -10.09 -5.47 10.36
CA PRO A 406 -8.85 -4.91 9.83
C PRO A 406 -9.00 -3.52 9.21
N ALA A 407 -10.12 -3.23 8.55
CA ALA A 407 -10.39 -1.92 7.98
C ALA A 407 -10.57 -0.82 9.04
N LEU A 408 -11.04 -1.15 10.25
CA LEU A 408 -11.00 -0.21 11.38
C LEU A 408 -9.56 0.09 11.78
N ASN A 409 -8.72 -0.94 11.86
CA ASN A 409 -7.32 -0.82 12.28
C ASN A 409 -6.47 0.00 11.30
N SER A 410 -6.78 -0.06 10.00
CA SER A 410 -6.06 0.71 8.98
C SER A 410 -6.68 2.08 8.69
N GLY A 411 -7.79 2.46 9.35
CA GLY A 411 -8.50 3.69 9.03
C GLY A 411 -9.12 3.69 7.63
N ALA A 412 -9.46 2.51 7.11
CA ALA A 412 -10.12 2.33 5.83
C ALA A 412 -11.64 2.52 5.91
N VAL A 413 -12.25 2.51 7.10
CA VAL A 413 -13.66 2.87 7.28
C VAL A 413 -13.83 4.38 7.11
N LYS A 414 -14.71 4.79 6.18
CA LYS A 414 -14.96 6.21 5.84
C LYS A 414 -15.75 6.95 6.93
N TYR A 415 -16.58 6.23 7.68
CA TYR A 415 -17.41 6.80 8.74
C TYR A 415 -16.72 6.79 10.09
N ARG A 416 -16.88 7.87 10.85
CA ARG A 416 -16.31 8.01 12.19
C ARG A 416 -16.94 7.00 13.15
N THR A 417 -16.09 6.19 13.77
CA THR A 417 -16.47 5.24 14.84
C THR A 417 -16.10 5.73 16.24
N ALA A 418 -15.50 6.91 16.35
CA ALA A 418 -15.18 7.59 17.62
C ALA A 418 -14.38 6.74 18.64
N GLY A 419 -13.63 5.74 18.17
CA GLY A 419 -12.89 4.83 19.05
C GLY A 419 -13.78 3.95 19.93
N ALA A 420 -15.03 3.73 19.52
CA ALA A 420 -16.02 2.97 20.28
C ALA A 420 -15.49 1.60 20.70
N PRO A 421 -15.80 1.13 21.93
CA PRO A 421 -15.36 -0.19 22.40
C PRO A 421 -15.79 -1.31 21.47
N ARG A 422 -16.98 -1.18 20.86
CA ARG A 422 -17.49 -2.13 19.87
C ARG A 422 -18.04 -1.37 18.66
N VAL A 423 -17.81 -1.96 17.50
CA VAL A 423 -18.33 -1.49 16.21
C VAL A 423 -18.97 -2.67 15.51
N SER A 424 -20.28 -2.61 15.28
CA SER A 424 -21.00 -3.60 14.48
C SER A 424 -21.24 -3.07 13.08
N PHE A 425 -21.03 -3.94 12.10
CA PHE A 425 -21.20 -3.66 10.68
C PHE A 425 -22.42 -4.41 10.16
N ALA A 426 -23.26 -3.77 9.36
CA ALA A 426 -24.29 -4.41 8.54
C ALA A 426 -24.07 -3.99 7.08
N ILE A 427 -23.43 -4.86 6.30
CA ILE A 427 -22.88 -4.51 4.98
C ILE A 427 -23.56 -5.30 3.87
N ALA A 428 -24.08 -4.60 2.87
CA ALA A 428 -24.54 -5.16 1.60
C ALA A 428 -23.46 -5.03 0.51
N ASP A 429 -23.55 -5.88 -0.52
CA ASP A 429 -22.67 -5.83 -1.70
C ASP A 429 -23.09 -4.71 -2.66
N GLU A 430 -24.40 -4.56 -2.91
CA GLU A 430 -25.00 -3.51 -3.75
C GLU A 430 -26.16 -2.79 -3.05
N TYR A 431 -26.55 -1.62 -3.56
CA TYR A 431 -27.58 -0.78 -2.94
C TYR A 431 -28.96 -1.41 -2.84
N ARG A 432 -29.32 -2.27 -3.80
CA ARG A 432 -30.62 -2.94 -3.83
C ARG A 432 -30.60 -4.32 -3.18
N ASP A 433 -29.43 -4.78 -2.72
CA ASP A 433 -29.35 -6.03 -1.99
C ASP A 433 -29.96 -5.86 -0.61
N THR A 434 -30.88 -6.75 -0.27
CA THR A 434 -31.46 -6.79 1.08
C THR A 434 -30.62 -7.66 2.01
N GLY A 435 -29.83 -8.62 1.50
CA GLY A 435 -28.95 -9.43 2.32
C GLY A 435 -27.78 -8.63 2.86
N VAL A 436 -27.53 -8.72 4.18
CA VAL A 436 -26.37 -8.08 4.82
C VAL A 436 -25.49 -9.08 5.53
N THR A 437 -24.19 -8.85 5.45
CA THR A 437 -23.20 -9.50 6.32
C THR A 437 -23.07 -8.67 7.59
N PHE A 438 -23.40 -9.29 8.72
CA PHE A 438 -23.30 -8.67 10.04
C PHE A 438 -22.01 -9.10 10.75
N ILE A 439 -21.19 -8.15 11.18
CA ILE A 439 -19.94 -8.44 11.92
C ILE A 439 -19.78 -7.48 13.08
N THR A 440 -19.57 -8.01 14.27
CA THR A 440 -19.20 -7.19 15.43
C THR A 440 -17.71 -7.27 15.69
N CYS A 441 -17.08 -6.10 15.75
CA CYS A 441 -15.69 -5.93 16.10
C CYS A 441 -15.56 -5.34 17.51
N VAL A 442 -14.69 -5.92 18.34
CA VAL A 442 -14.38 -5.42 19.68
C VAL A 442 -12.97 -4.84 19.72
N ARG A 443 -12.80 -3.72 20.40
CA ARG A 443 -11.51 -3.06 20.62
C ARG A 443 -10.75 -3.76 21.75
N ARG A 444 -9.53 -4.18 21.45
CA ARG A 444 -8.59 -4.79 22.39
C ARG A 444 -7.84 -3.74 23.20
N THR A 445 -7.10 -4.21 24.19
CA THR A 445 -6.26 -3.40 25.07
C THR A 445 -5.13 -2.68 24.34
N ASP A 446 -4.60 -3.27 23.26
CA ASP A 446 -3.61 -2.64 22.37
C ASP A 446 -4.23 -1.59 21.42
N GLY A 447 -5.54 -1.37 21.52
CA GLY A 447 -6.29 -0.42 20.70
C GLY A 447 -6.73 -0.95 19.35
N SER A 448 -6.33 -2.17 18.97
CA SER A 448 -6.76 -2.83 17.73
C SER A 448 -8.15 -3.44 17.86
N TYR A 449 -8.89 -3.48 16.77
CA TYR A 449 -10.17 -4.16 16.65
C TYR A 449 -10.00 -5.59 16.15
N ALA A 450 -10.82 -6.50 16.67
CA ALA A 450 -10.97 -7.84 16.15
C ALA A 450 -12.42 -8.28 16.07
N LYS A 451 -12.67 -9.23 15.17
CA LYS A 451 -13.96 -9.89 15.09
C LYS A 451 -14.24 -10.60 16.41
N GLU A 452 -15.38 -10.28 16.99
CA GLU A 452 -15.93 -11.01 18.11
C GLU A 452 -16.86 -12.11 17.58
N TRP A 453 -17.83 -11.75 16.74
CA TRP A 453 -18.76 -12.69 16.10
C TRP A 453 -19.37 -12.07 14.83
N GLY A 454 -20.21 -12.83 14.14
CA GLY A 454 -20.98 -12.34 12.99
C GLY A 454 -22.12 -13.26 12.61
N ALA A 455 -23.02 -12.73 11.79
CA ALA A 455 -24.22 -13.39 11.30
C ALA A 455 -24.57 -12.91 9.89
N LEU A 456 -25.60 -13.51 9.30
CA LEU A 456 -26.29 -12.95 8.15
C LEU A 456 -27.56 -12.25 8.64
N GLY A 457 -28.01 -11.26 7.89
CA GLY A 457 -29.21 -10.50 8.20
C GLY A 457 -29.83 -9.90 6.95
N HIS A 458 -30.83 -9.05 7.16
CA HIS A 458 -31.41 -8.24 6.10
C HIS A 458 -31.45 -6.74 6.42
N ALA A 459 -31.23 -5.93 5.41
CA ALA A 459 -31.59 -4.51 5.37
C ALA A 459 -33.07 -4.36 4.98
N GLY A 460 -33.51 -3.11 4.78
CA GLY A 460 -34.84 -2.81 4.29
C GLY A 460 -35.14 -3.42 2.91
N GLU A 461 -36.42 -3.54 2.55
CA GLU A 461 -36.88 -4.14 1.29
C GLU A 461 -36.34 -3.40 0.04
N SER A 462 -36.07 -2.10 0.16
CA SER A 462 -35.42 -1.32 -0.91
C SER A 462 -33.88 -1.33 -0.83
N GLY A 463 -33.30 -2.02 0.15
CA GLY A 463 -31.87 -2.04 0.44
C GLY A 463 -31.40 -0.78 1.18
N PHE A 464 -30.28 -0.20 0.76
CA PHE A 464 -29.69 0.98 1.39
C PHE A 464 -29.94 2.27 0.60
N ALA A 465 -30.22 3.36 1.31
CA ALA A 465 -30.13 4.70 0.74
C ALA A 465 -28.66 5.09 0.55
N ALA A 466 -28.38 5.90 -0.49
CA ALA A 466 -27.03 6.42 -0.74
C ALA A 466 -26.56 7.34 0.41
N PRO A 467 -25.24 7.49 0.64
CA PRO A 467 -24.69 8.41 1.63
C PRO A 467 -25.32 9.81 1.57
N GLY A 468 -25.82 10.28 2.71
CA GLY A 468 -26.43 11.62 2.83
C GLY A 468 -27.82 11.76 2.22
N VAL A 469 -28.35 10.71 1.58
CA VAL A 469 -29.74 10.67 1.12
C VAL A 469 -30.61 10.20 2.28
N ALA A 470 -31.58 11.02 2.65
CA ALA A 470 -32.55 10.64 3.65
C ALA A 470 -33.35 9.41 3.17
N THR A 471 -33.57 8.44 4.06
CA THR A 471 -34.41 7.26 3.77
C THR A 471 -35.87 7.61 3.52
N GLY A 472 -36.28 8.85 3.83
CA GLY A 472 -37.64 9.33 3.67
C GLY A 472 -38.61 8.66 4.64
N PRO A 473 -39.93 8.78 4.42
CA PRO A 473 -40.92 8.01 5.16
C PRO A 473 -40.65 6.51 5.12
N THR A 474 -41.00 5.79 6.19
CA THR A 474 -40.67 4.37 6.35
C THR A 474 -41.15 3.48 5.20
N TRP A 475 -42.26 3.79 4.53
CA TRP A 475 -42.73 3.02 3.36
C TRP A 475 -41.83 3.12 2.10
N GLN A 476 -40.79 3.96 2.10
CA GLN A 476 -39.76 3.91 1.06
C GLN A 476 -38.80 2.72 1.22
N ALA A 477 -38.85 2.05 2.38
CA ALA A 477 -38.19 0.79 2.67
C ALA A 477 -36.66 0.77 2.61
N PHE A 478 -36.01 1.93 2.73
CA PHE A 478 -34.54 2.04 2.72
C PHE A 478 -33.96 2.01 4.14
N SER A 479 -32.89 1.22 4.30
CA SER A 479 -31.96 1.37 5.41
C SER A 479 -31.01 2.55 5.17
N PRO A 480 -30.63 3.32 6.20
CA PRO A 480 -29.71 4.44 6.03
C PRO A 480 -28.27 3.95 5.83
N THR A 481 -27.46 4.72 5.10
CA THR A 481 -25.99 4.50 5.05
C THR A 481 -25.29 5.45 6.01
N GLY A 482 -24.49 4.93 6.95
CA GLY A 482 -23.73 5.76 7.87
C GLY A 482 -23.16 5.03 9.09
N SER A 483 -22.83 5.82 10.11
CA SER A 483 -22.41 5.31 11.42
C SER A 483 -23.22 5.97 12.52
N PHE A 484 -23.87 5.14 13.33
CA PHE A 484 -24.87 5.54 14.31
C PHE A 484 -24.55 4.93 15.68
N THR A 485 -24.98 5.60 16.73
CA THR A 485 -24.87 5.11 18.11
C THR A 485 -25.99 4.15 18.45
N VAL A 486 -25.58 3.18 19.27
CA VAL A 486 -26.30 2.34 20.21
C VAL A 486 -26.81 2.96 21.51
N THR A 487 -28.08 3.34 21.72
CA THR A 487 -28.45 3.96 23.04
C THR A 487 -29.56 3.31 23.83
N GLN A 488 -30.48 2.58 23.22
CA GLN A 488 -31.59 1.98 23.97
C GLN A 488 -32.09 0.72 23.29
N ALA A 489 -32.58 -0.21 24.11
CA ALA A 489 -33.20 -1.45 23.69
C ALA A 489 -34.68 -1.48 24.10
N PHE A 490 -35.46 -2.33 23.44
CA PHE A 490 -36.87 -2.53 23.75
C PHE A 490 -37.31 -3.97 23.47
N GLY A 491 -38.50 -4.33 23.92
CA GLY A 491 -39.14 -5.61 23.60
C GLY A 491 -40.10 -6.06 24.69
N LEU A 492 -40.45 -7.35 24.70
CA LEU A 492 -41.40 -7.93 25.66
C LEU A 492 -40.81 -8.20 27.05
N GLY A 493 -39.49 -8.04 27.23
CA GLY A 493 -38.81 -8.26 28.51
C GLY A 493 -37.29 -8.25 28.36
N ASN A 494 -36.58 -7.69 29.34
CA ASN A 494 -35.13 -7.47 29.24
C ASN A 494 -34.36 -8.79 29.10
N PRO A 495 -33.64 -9.03 27.98
CA PRO A 495 -32.91 -10.28 27.74
C PRO A 495 -31.54 -10.35 28.43
N GLY A 496 -31.25 -9.43 29.34
CA GLY A 496 -29.95 -9.25 30.00
C GLY A 496 -29.05 -8.22 29.31
N THR A 497 -29.63 -7.19 28.67
CA THR A 497 -28.83 -6.11 28.05
C THR A 497 -28.35 -5.09 29.08
N ALA A 498 -27.16 -4.52 28.83
CA ALA A 498 -26.65 -3.38 29.58
C ALA A 498 -27.20 -2.03 29.08
N LEU A 499 -27.86 -2.00 27.92
CA LEU A 499 -28.52 -0.80 27.42
C LEU A 499 -29.76 -0.47 28.27
N PRO A 500 -30.12 0.82 28.41
CA PRO A 500 -31.45 1.21 28.88
C PRO A 500 -32.54 0.44 28.11
N TYR A 501 -33.38 -0.30 28.85
CA TYR A 501 -34.37 -1.21 28.26
C TYR A 501 -35.79 -0.72 28.50
N ARG A 502 -36.59 -0.68 27.43
CA ARG A 502 -38.02 -0.36 27.48
C ARG A 502 -38.86 -1.61 27.25
N THR A 503 -39.58 -2.04 28.28
CA THR A 503 -40.62 -3.06 28.13
C THR A 503 -41.80 -2.47 27.38
N LEU A 504 -42.17 -3.09 26.26
CA LEU A 504 -43.32 -2.68 25.46
C LEU A 504 -44.62 -3.07 26.16
N ASN A 505 -45.67 -2.28 25.94
CA ASN A 505 -47.02 -2.53 26.42
C ASN A 505 -48.04 -2.17 25.30
N PRO A 506 -49.35 -2.47 25.42
CA PRO A 506 -50.34 -2.21 24.37
C PRO A 506 -50.41 -0.77 23.82
N TYR A 507 -49.93 0.21 24.59
CA TYR A 507 -49.91 1.63 24.21
C TYR A 507 -48.60 2.05 23.52
N SER A 508 -47.57 1.20 23.49
CA SER A 508 -46.26 1.54 22.90
C SER A 508 -46.35 1.90 21.42
N ARG A 509 -45.96 3.13 21.08
CA ARG A 509 -45.88 3.64 19.70
C ARG A 509 -44.51 4.25 19.41
N TRP A 510 -44.11 4.22 18.14
CA TRP A 510 -43.03 5.04 17.62
C TRP A 510 -43.56 6.05 16.60
N GLY A 511 -43.28 7.34 16.81
CA GLY A 511 -43.89 8.40 16.02
C GLY A 511 -43.38 8.45 14.58
N GLY A 512 -44.29 8.29 13.63
CA GLY A 512 -44.08 8.51 12.21
C GLY A 512 -44.81 9.74 11.67
N ARG A 513 -45.85 10.22 12.38
CA ARG A 513 -46.55 11.46 12.04
C ARG A 513 -45.64 12.67 12.22
N LEU A 514 -45.77 13.65 11.32
CA LEU A 514 -44.97 14.89 11.33
C LEU A 514 -45.43 15.85 12.43
N ASN A 515 -45.14 15.50 13.68
CA ASN A 515 -45.49 16.26 14.88
C ASN A 515 -44.39 16.13 15.95
N ALA A 516 -44.67 16.62 17.17
CA ALA A 516 -43.69 16.60 18.27
C ALA A 516 -43.13 15.21 18.64
N ASN A 517 -43.85 14.14 18.30
CA ASN A 517 -43.48 12.75 18.58
C ASN A 517 -42.70 12.08 17.43
N TYR A 518 -42.49 12.77 16.30
CA TYR A 518 -41.78 12.19 15.15
C TYR A 518 -40.40 11.63 15.57
N ASN A 519 -40.14 10.38 15.15
CA ASN A 519 -38.97 9.59 15.48
C ASN A 519 -38.66 9.44 16.99
N LYS A 520 -39.73 9.40 17.82
CA LYS A 520 -39.64 9.18 19.26
C LYS A 520 -40.65 8.12 19.70
N TYR A 521 -40.31 7.43 20.78
CA TYR A 521 -41.27 6.62 21.52
C TYR A 521 -42.30 7.51 22.22
N PHE A 522 -43.56 7.10 22.20
CA PHE A 522 -44.64 7.67 23.01
C PHE A 522 -45.70 6.59 23.28
N GLU A 523 -46.63 6.87 24.21
CA GLU A 523 -47.75 5.97 24.50
C GLU A 523 -49.06 6.53 23.94
N SER A 524 -49.86 5.67 23.31
CA SER A 524 -51.17 5.99 22.77
C SER A 524 -52.00 4.73 22.57
N SER A 525 -53.30 4.80 22.90
CA SER A 525 -54.26 3.73 22.56
C SER A 525 -54.65 3.73 21.08
N ALA A 526 -54.54 4.88 20.41
CA ALA A 526 -54.83 5.01 18.99
C ALA A 526 -53.73 4.34 18.14
N ASP A 527 -54.16 3.64 17.09
CA ASP A 527 -53.31 3.09 16.05
C ASP A 527 -53.47 3.93 14.78
N VAL A 528 -52.56 4.88 14.58
CA VAL A 528 -52.67 5.91 13.53
C VAL A 528 -51.44 5.85 12.66
N PHE A 529 -51.62 5.41 11.42
CA PHE A 529 -50.55 5.44 10.43
C PHE A 529 -50.06 6.89 10.20
N PRO A 530 -48.74 7.13 10.06
CA PRO A 530 -47.65 6.15 10.00
C PRO A 530 -46.92 5.91 11.34
N ASP A 531 -47.54 6.16 12.50
CA ASP A 531 -46.94 5.75 13.78
C ASP A 531 -46.86 4.22 13.85
N GLU A 532 -45.72 3.68 14.25
CA GLU A 532 -45.55 2.24 14.36
C GLU A 532 -46.13 1.72 15.68
N ASN A 533 -47.04 0.76 15.56
CA ASN A 533 -47.58 0.02 16.69
C ASN A 533 -46.57 -1.03 17.18
N MET A 534 -45.61 -0.58 17.99
CA MET A 534 -44.49 -1.42 18.44
C MET A 534 -44.95 -2.69 19.17
N TRP A 535 -46.04 -2.61 19.94
CA TRP A 535 -46.62 -3.77 20.64
C TRP A 535 -47.16 -4.80 19.67
N TYR A 536 -47.95 -4.37 18.68
CA TYR A 536 -48.46 -5.25 17.64
C TYR A 536 -47.32 -5.97 16.91
N PHE A 537 -46.26 -5.26 16.52
CA PHE A 537 -45.08 -5.86 15.88
C PHE A 537 -44.31 -6.81 16.80
N ALA A 538 -44.37 -6.61 18.12
CA ALA A 538 -43.72 -7.48 19.10
C ALA A 538 -44.50 -8.77 19.38
N THR A 539 -45.84 -8.72 19.33
CA THR A 539 -46.72 -9.85 19.68
C THR A 539 -47.29 -10.59 18.48
N ARG A 540 -47.18 -10.06 17.27
CA ARG A 540 -47.63 -10.74 16.04
C ARG A 540 -46.72 -11.94 15.72
N PRO A 541 -47.18 -12.94 14.94
CA PRO A 541 -46.44 -14.19 14.70
C PRO A 541 -45.05 -14.04 14.06
N SER A 542 -44.81 -12.95 13.31
CA SER A 542 -43.49 -12.66 12.74
C SER A 542 -42.49 -12.14 13.78
N HIS A 543 -42.94 -11.74 14.97
CA HIS A 543 -42.12 -11.39 16.12
C HIS A 543 -41.04 -10.31 15.88
N ASP A 544 -41.23 -9.41 14.92
CA ASP A 544 -40.19 -8.47 14.48
C ASP A 544 -39.61 -7.67 15.64
N TYR A 545 -40.47 -7.14 16.52
CA TYR A 545 -40.09 -6.30 17.67
C TYR A 545 -40.17 -7.02 19.01
N ARG A 546 -40.16 -8.36 19.01
CA ARG A 546 -40.13 -9.15 20.25
C ARG A 546 -38.93 -8.74 21.12
N GLN A 547 -37.83 -8.40 20.46
CA GLN A 547 -36.68 -7.68 20.99
C GLN A 547 -36.19 -6.70 19.92
N GLY A 548 -35.53 -5.62 20.32
CA GLY A 548 -34.91 -4.71 19.38
C GLY A 548 -34.00 -3.68 20.03
N VAL A 549 -33.18 -3.04 19.20
CA VAL A 549 -32.29 -1.94 19.57
C VAL A 549 -32.53 -0.76 18.66
N VAL A 550 -32.53 0.44 19.25
CA VAL A 550 -32.67 1.67 18.47
C VAL A 550 -31.33 2.08 17.88
N ILE A 551 -31.31 2.23 16.55
CA ILE A 551 -30.22 2.81 15.79
C ILE A 551 -30.51 4.30 15.68
N ASN A 552 -29.57 5.14 16.12
CA ASN A 552 -29.78 6.60 16.21
C ASN A 552 -29.66 7.33 14.87
N TYR A 553 -30.39 6.85 13.87
CA TYR A 553 -30.58 7.56 12.60
C TYR A 553 -31.68 8.62 12.74
N ASN A 554 -31.40 9.83 12.23
CA ASN A 554 -32.30 10.98 12.30
C ASN A 554 -32.81 11.30 13.73
N ARG A 555 -31.95 11.11 14.74
CA ARG A 555 -32.28 11.39 16.14
C ARG A 555 -31.04 11.56 17.02
N PRO A 556 -31.17 12.23 18.18
CA PRO A 556 -30.08 12.35 19.14
C PRO A 556 -29.59 10.98 19.64
N PRO A 557 -28.29 10.85 19.95
CA PRO A 557 -27.29 11.92 20.00
C PRO A 557 -26.60 12.21 18.65
N ASP A 558 -26.82 11.42 17.60
CA ASP A 558 -26.05 11.56 16.36
C ASP A 558 -26.52 12.71 15.45
N ALA A 559 -27.80 13.06 15.48
CA ALA A 559 -28.36 14.14 14.69
C ALA A 559 -29.60 14.76 15.35
N PRO A 560 -29.96 16.03 15.05
CA PRO A 560 -31.30 16.53 15.35
C PRO A 560 -32.35 15.74 14.54
N ILE A 561 -33.56 15.64 15.10
CA ILE A 561 -34.69 15.03 14.38
C ILE A 561 -35.13 15.99 13.28
N THR A 562 -35.04 15.54 12.03
CA THR A 562 -35.52 16.25 10.84
C THR A 562 -36.78 15.56 10.34
N MET A 563 -37.88 16.30 10.25
CA MET A 563 -39.14 15.78 9.72
C MET A 563 -38.94 15.21 8.32
N ASN A 564 -39.58 14.07 8.03
CA ASN A 564 -39.51 13.38 6.75
C ASN A 564 -38.14 12.83 6.33
N ALA A 565 -37.12 12.87 7.21
CA ALA A 565 -35.81 12.30 6.92
C ALA A 565 -35.70 10.80 7.24
N GLY A 566 -36.77 10.21 7.81
CA GLY A 566 -36.89 8.81 8.19
C GLY A 566 -36.99 8.59 9.69
N PHE A 567 -37.64 7.51 10.08
CA PHE A 567 -37.92 7.21 11.48
C PHE A 567 -37.90 5.70 11.72
N ALA A 568 -37.89 5.30 12.99
CA ALA A 568 -38.01 3.89 13.41
C ALA A 568 -36.96 2.94 12.80
N ILE A 569 -35.71 3.39 12.66
CA ILE A 569 -34.64 2.50 12.23
C ILE A 569 -34.12 1.71 13.43
N PHE A 570 -34.34 0.41 13.41
CA PHE A 570 -33.98 -0.50 14.49
C PHE A 570 -33.09 -1.64 13.99
N LEU A 571 -32.43 -2.31 14.95
CA LEU A 571 -31.96 -3.67 14.80
C LEU A 571 -32.96 -4.59 15.49
N HIS A 572 -33.53 -5.58 14.79
CA HIS A 572 -34.59 -6.42 15.34
C HIS A 572 -34.55 -7.88 14.83
N GLY A 573 -35.54 -8.69 15.23
CA GLY A 573 -35.58 -10.15 14.98
C GLY A 573 -36.22 -10.52 13.63
N ASN A 574 -36.61 -11.78 13.45
CA ASN A 574 -37.33 -12.34 12.28
C ASN A 574 -36.50 -12.60 10.99
N ASN A 575 -35.29 -12.04 10.86
CA ASN A 575 -34.39 -12.28 9.72
C ASN A 575 -35.07 -12.19 8.32
N LEU A 576 -35.91 -11.18 8.13
CA LEU A 576 -36.55 -10.87 6.87
C LEU A 576 -36.37 -9.39 6.53
N PRO A 577 -36.36 -9.00 5.25
CA PRO A 577 -36.40 -7.59 4.86
C PRO A 577 -37.63 -6.90 5.45
N THR A 578 -37.46 -5.67 5.90
CA THR A 578 -38.55 -4.83 6.47
C THR A 578 -38.54 -3.45 5.83
N TRP A 579 -39.33 -2.51 6.33
CA TRP A 579 -39.41 -1.16 5.76
C TRP A 579 -38.19 -0.25 6.04
N GLY A 580 -37.03 -0.79 6.43
CA GLY A 580 -35.79 0.00 6.54
C GLY A 580 -34.91 -0.36 7.73
N CYS A 581 -35.40 -1.20 8.64
CA CYS A 581 -34.60 -1.71 9.74
C CYS A 581 -33.54 -2.70 9.26
N ILE A 582 -32.59 -3.00 10.14
CA ILE A 582 -31.76 -4.21 10.03
C ILE A 582 -32.43 -5.33 10.83
N SER A 583 -32.54 -6.51 10.24
CA SER A 583 -33.05 -7.71 10.89
C SER A 583 -31.98 -8.80 10.96
N LEU A 584 -31.99 -9.54 12.06
CA LEU A 584 -31.17 -10.73 12.29
C LEU A 584 -32.08 -11.88 12.73
N ASN A 585 -31.54 -13.10 12.83
CA ASN A 585 -32.22 -14.16 13.56
C ASN A 585 -32.32 -13.79 15.05
N ASP A 586 -33.38 -14.25 15.71
CA ASP A 586 -33.64 -13.92 17.12
C ASP A 586 -32.46 -14.27 18.04
N GLY A 587 -31.77 -15.39 17.79
CA GLY A 587 -30.58 -15.79 18.57
C GLY A 587 -29.42 -14.80 18.43
N ASP A 588 -29.14 -14.35 17.20
CA ASP A 588 -28.08 -13.39 16.89
C ASP A 588 -28.40 -12.00 17.46
N LEU A 589 -29.67 -11.58 17.39
CA LEU A 589 -30.14 -10.35 18.01
C LEU A 589 -29.99 -10.40 19.55
N LEU A 590 -30.36 -11.52 20.18
CA LEU A 590 -30.20 -11.69 21.62
C LEU A 590 -28.72 -11.65 22.02
N GLN A 591 -27.84 -12.23 21.22
CA GLN A 591 -26.40 -12.11 21.41
C GLN A 591 -25.92 -10.66 21.31
N TYR A 592 -26.38 -9.90 20.30
CA TYR A 592 -26.09 -8.47 20.19
C TYR A 592 -26.55 -7.72 21.44
N LEU A 593 -27.82 -7.87 21.83
CA LEU A 593 -28.41 -7.18 22.98
C LEU A 593 -27.64 -7.41 24.28
N ARG A 594 -27.25 -8.66 24.56
CA ARG A 594 -26.51 -9.02 25.79
C ARG A 594 -25.09 -8.46 25.83
N THR A 595 -24.53 -8.08 24.68
CA THR A 595 -23.15 -7.60 24.57
C THR A 595 -23.05 -6.12 24.21
N ALA A 596 -24.16 -5.49 23.80
CA ALA A 596 -24.22 -4.09 23.45
C ALA A 596 -24.19 -3.18 24.70
N HIS A 597 -23.42 -2.10 24.58
CA HIS A 597 -23.25 -1.08 25.62
C HIS A 597 -23.52 0.31 25.05
N SER A 598 -23.81 1.25 25.95
CA SER A 598 -23.90 2.66 25.57
C SER A 598 -22.52 3.14 25.08
N GLY A 599 -22.48 3.77 23.91
CA GLY A 599 -21.24 4.20 23.25
C GLY A 599 -20.74 3.26 22.15
N ASP A 600 -21.37 2.10 21.96
CA ASP A 600 -21.14 1.25 20.80
C ASP A 600 -21.60 1.93 19.49
N ARG A 601 -20.94 1.57 18.39
CA ARG A 601 -21.25 2.10 17.06
C ARG A 601 -21.78 1.03 16.13
N PHE A 602 -22.71 1.44 15.29
CA PHE A 602 -23.34 0.64 14.27
C PHE A 602 -23.06 1.29 12.91
N VAL A 603 -22.25 0.66 12.08
CA VAL A 603 -21.90 1.11 10.74
C VAL A 603 -22.67 0.27 9.74
N MET A 604 -23.43 0.90 8.85
CA MET A 604 -24.32 0.18 7.94
C MET A 604 -24.38 0.86 6.59
N GLY A 605 -24.46 0.08 5.51
CA GLY A 605 -24.41 0.57 4.14
C GLY A 605 -23.86 -0.46 3.17
N VAL A 606 -23.49 0.01 1.98
CA VAL A 606 -22.87 -0.81 0.95
C VAL A 606 -21.34 -0.76 1.08
N ALA A 607 -20.66 -1.89 0.87
CA ALA A 607 -19.20 -2.00 1.05
C ALA A 607 -18.43 -0.89 0.31
N TYR A 608 -18.86 -0.55 -0.91
CA TYR A 608 -18.27 0.49 -1.75
C TYR A 608 -18.17 1.86 -1.05
N ASP A 609 -19.19 2.22 -0.25
CA ASP A 609 -19.32 3.53 0.39
C ASP A 609 -18.90 3.54 1.86
N ILE A 610 -18.85 2.38 2.50
CA ILE A 610 -18.34 2.26 3.86
C ILE A 610 -16.81 2.23 3.89
N PHE A 611 -16.17 1.60 2.91
CA PHE A 611 -14.73 1.34 2.93
C PHE A 611 -13.98 2.10 1.82
N ASN A 612 -12.74 2.49 2.14
CA ASN A 612 -11.71 2.82 1.16
C ASN A 612 -11.02 1.52 0.76
#